data_AF-Q1GXH1-F1
#
_entry.id   AF-Q1GXH1-F1
#
_cell.length_a   1.000
_cell.length_b   1.000
_cell.length_c   1.000
_cell.angle_alpha   90.00
_cell.angle_beta   90.00
_cell.angle_gamma   90.00
#
_symmetry.space_group_name_H-M   'P 1'
#
loop_
_entity.id
_entity.type
_entity.pdbx_description
1 polymer ?
#
loop_
_entity_poly.entity_id
_entity_poly.type
_entity_poly.pdbx_seq_one_letter_code
_entity_poly.pdbx_strand_id
1 'polypeptide(L)'
;MGIVKISEAMHENIRSASNAFSRSINSQAEHWLRVGMLAEMHPQLNYTDICRLLLHIEQSGSEVGNALKPAGGDAAPVVNLRRTV
;
A
#
# COMPACT_ATOMS: atom_id res chain seq x y z
N MET A 1 -7.12 17.51 -9.81
CA MET A 1 -7.15 16.18 -9.14
C MET A 1 -8.28 15.37 -9.78
N GLY A 2 -8.02 14.12 -10.17
CA GLY A 2 -9.06 13.26 -10.76
C GLY A 2 -9.98 12.71 -9.68
N ILE A 3 -11.30 12.86 -9.86
CA ILE A 3 -12.29 12.31 -8.93
C ILE A 3 -12.60 10.88 -9.37
N VAL A 4 -12.32 9.90 -8.51
CA VAL A 4 -12.70 8.51 -8.74
C VAL A 4 -14.09 8.29 -8.15
N LYS A 5 -15.04 7.86 -8.98
CA LYS A 5 -16.38 7.48 -8.52
C LYS A 5 -16.34 6.07 -7.94
N ILE A 6 -16.94 5.88 -6.77
CA ILE A 6 -17.13 4.57 -6.12
C ILE A 6 -18.61 4.41 -5.77
N SER A 7 -19.05 3.17 -5.51
CA SER A 7 -20.43 2.91 -5.11
C SER A 7 -20.72 3.44 -3.70
N GLU A 8 -21.98 3.75 -3.41
CA GLU A 8 -22.40 4.23 -2.07
C GLU A 8 -22.06 3.21 -0.97
N ALA A 9 -22.28 1.92 -1.24
CA ALA A 9 -21.92 0.85 -0.31
C ALA A 9 -20.41 0.83 0.00
N MET A 10 -19.56 1.09 -1.01
CA MET A 10 -18.12 1.16 -0.80
C MET A 10 -17.73 2.41 0.00
N HIS A 11 -18.37 3.54 -0.27
CA HIS A 11 -18.16 4.77 0.48
C HIS A 11 -18.50 4.60 1.97
N GLU A 12 -19.60 3.90 2.29
CA GLU A 12 -19.97 3.60 3.67
C GLU A 12 -18.98 2.63 4.35
N ASN A 13 -18.49 1.62 3.63
CA ASN A 13 -17.45 0.74 4.14
C ASN A 13 -16.15 1.51 4.47
N ILE A 14 -15.73 2.43 3.61
CA ILE A 14 -14.57 3.30 3.86
C ILE A 14 -14.81 4.20 5.07
N ARG A 15 -16.00 4.79 5.20
CA ARG A 15 -16.37 5.61 6.35
C ARG A 15 -16.27 4.83 7.67
N SER A 16 -16.85 3.62 7.70
CA SER A 16 -16.81 2.76 8.88
C SER A 16 -15.36 2.38 9.27
N ALA A 17 -14.56 1.95 8.29
CA ALA A 17 -13.15 1.62 8.53
C ALA A 17 -12.33 2.85 8.98
N SER A 18 -12.54 4.00 8.33
CA SER A 18 -11.91 5.28 8.67
C SER A 18 -12.10 5.65 10.14
N ASN A 19 -13.33 5.50 10.65
CA ASN A 19 -13.65 5.71 12.06
C ASN A 19 -12.94 4.69 12.97
N ALA A 20 -12.98 3.40 12.63
CA ALA A 20 -12.37 2.32 13.42
C ALA A 20 -10.84 2.44 13.54
N PHE A 21 -10.19 2.93 12.48
CA PHE A 21 -8.74 3.05 12.39
C PHE A 21 -8.23 4.49 12.57
N SER A 22 -9.08 5.40 13.05
CA SER A 22 -8.74 6.80 13.39
C SER A 22 -7.96 7.54 12.30
N ARG A 23 -8.44 7.47 11.06
CA ARG A 23 -7.86 8.12 9.87
C ARG A 23 -8.93 8.84 9.07
N SER A 24 -8.56 9.78 8.20
CA SER A 24 -9.54 10.41 7.29
C SER A 24 -10.10 9.41 6.27
N ILE A 25 -11.28 9.68 5.72
CA ILE A 25 -11.90 8.86 4.66
C ILE A 25 -10.97 8.73 3.45
N ASN A 26 -10.33 9.84 3.04
CA ASN A 26 -9.40 9.84 1.92
C ASN A 26 -8.15 9.01 2.24
N SER A 27 -7.58 9.16 3.44
CA SER A 27 -6.41 8.38 3.87
C SER A 27 -6.73 6.88 3.98
N GLN A 28 -7.95 6.53 4.38
CA GLN A 28 -8.44 5.15 4.39
C GLN A 28 -8.57 4.59 2.97
N ALA A 29 -9.15 5.37 2.05
CA ALA A 29 -9.28 4.99 0.65
C ALA A 29 -7.89 4.80 -0.01
N GLU A 30 -6.98 5.75 0.21
CA GLU A 30 -5.60 5.68 -0.29
C GLU A 30 -4.89 4.43 0.24
N HIS A 31 -5.02 4.11 1.53
CA HIS A 31 -4.43 2.90 2.09
C HIS A 31 -4.94 1.64 1.40
N TRP A 32 -6.25 1.50 1.16
CA TRP A 32 -6.80 0.35 0.43
C TRP A 32 -6.30 0.26 -1.01
N LEU A 33 -6.18 1.40 -1.70
CA LEU A 33 -5.62 1.44 -3.04
C LEU A 33 -4.14 1.01 -3.05
N ARG A 34 -3.33 1.52 -2.12
CA ARG A 34 -1.91 1.16 -1.98
C ARG A 34 -1.75 -0.34 -1.66
N VAL A 35 -2.56 -0.87 -0.75
CA VAL A 35 -2.58 -2.32 -0.44
C VAL A 35 -2.97 -3.13 -1.67
N GLY A 36 -4.04 -2.74 -2.38
CA GLY A 36 -4.52 -3.45 -3.57
C GLY A 36 -3.49 -3.48 -4.69
N MET A 37 -2.83 -2.36 -4.97
CA MET A 37 -1.75 -2.30 -5.96
C MET A 37 -0.57 -3.22 -5.60
N LEU A 38 -0.15 -3.24 -4.34
CA LEU A 38 0.95 -4.09 -3.89
C LEU A 38 0.56 -5.58 -3.91
N ALA A 39 -0.68 -5.91 -3.56
CA ALA A 39 -1.19 -7.28 -3.63
C ALA A 39 -1.24 -7.79 -5.08
N GLU A 40 -1.65 -6.95 -6.03
CA GLU A 40 -1.68 -7.29 -7.46
C GLU A 40 -0.26 -7.51 -8.03
N MET A 41 0.69 -6.65 -7.65
CA MET A 41 2.08 -6.71 -8.13
C MET A 41 2.92 -7.78 -7.46
N HIS A 42 2.56 -8.16 -6.22
CA HIS A 42 3.26 -9.17 -5.45
C HIS A 42 2.27 -10.20 -4.86
N PRO A 43 1.65 -11.06 -5.69
CA PRO A 43 0.62 -12.01 -5.26
C PRO A 43 1.08 -13.02 -4.18
N GLN A 44 2.39 -13.20 -4.05
CA GLN A 44 3.02 -14.07 -3.06
C GLN A 44 3.11 -13.46 -1.65
N LEU A 45 2.94 -12.14 -1.51
CA LEU A 45 3.03 -11.47 -0.21
C LEU A 45 1.71 -11.59 0.53
N ASN A 46 1.77 -11.93 1.82
CA ASN A 46 0.61 -11.83 2.69
C ASN A 46 0.40 -10.36 3.13
N TYR A 47 -0.74 -10.11 3.77
CA TYR A 47 -1.09 -8.77 4.25
C TYR A 47 -0.05 -8.16 5.19
N THR A 48 0.56 -8.95 6.08
CA THR A 48 1.59 -8.46 7.00
C THR A 48 2.84 -7.99 6.24
N ASP A 49 3.26 -8.71 5.21
CA ASP A 49 4.39 -8.32 4.37
C ASP A 49 4.10 -7.06 3.55
N ILE A 50 2.88 -6.92 3.03
CA ILE A 50 2.42 -5.69 2.36
C ILE A 50 2.48 -4.50 3.32
N CYS A 51 2.02 -4.66 4.57
CA CYS A 51 2.10 -3.58 5.57
C CYS A 51 3.56 -3.19 5.88
N ARG A 52 4.47 -4.17 5.99
CA ARG A 52 5.90 -3.88 6.15
C ARG A 52 6.43 -3.10 4.96
N LEU A 53 6.11 -3.52 3.73
CA LEU A 53 6.55 -2.83 2.53
C LEU A 53 6.04 -1.38 2.48
N LEU A 54 4.78 -1.12 2.85
CA LEU A 54 4.22 0.23 2.93
C LEU A 54 5.00 1.12 3.91
N LEU A 55 5.39 0.59 5.07
CA LEU A 55 6.21 1.33 6.04
C LEU A 55 7.60 1.68 5.48
N HIS A 56 8.25 0.74 4.77
CA HIS A 56 9.54 1.01 4.13
C HIS A 56 9.43 2.07 3.04
N ILE A 57 8.39 2.01 2.21
CA ILE A 57 8.10 3.00 1.17
C ILE A 57 7.95 4.39 1.80
N GLU A 58 7.16 4.51 2.87
CA GLU A 58 6.93 5.76 3.58
C GLU A 58 8.22 6.33 4.18
N GLN A 59 9.04 5.49 4.83
CA GLN A 59 10.33 5.88 5.40
C GLN A 59 11.33 6.35 4.34
N SER A 60 11.26 5.79 3.14
CA SER A 60 12.09 6.22 2.01
C SER A 60 11.62 7.52 1.35
N GLY A 61 10.49 8.09 1.80
CA GLY A 61 9.86 9.26 1.17
C GLY A 61 9.38 9.00 -0.26
N SER A 62 9.20 7.73 -0.63
CA SER A 62 8.79 7.30 -1.96
C SER A 62 7.28 7.08 -2.01
N GLU A 63 6.67 7.31 -3.17
CA GLU A 63 5.28 6.93 -3.41
C GLU A 63 5.23 5.48 -3.91
N VAL A 64 4.16 4.75 -3.57
CA VAL A 64 3.99 3.35 -4.01
C VAL A 64 4.12 3.22 -5.53
N GLY A 65 3.54 4.15 -6.30
CA GLY A 65 3.67 4.15 -7.76
C GLY A 65 5.09 4.33 -8.29
N ASN A 66 5.97 5.01 -7.54
CA ASN A 66 7.39 5.16 -7.89
C ASN A 66 8.23 3.98 -7.40
N ALA A 67 7.93 3.41 -6.23
CA ALA A 67 8.57 2.20 -5.71
C ALA A 67 8.30 0.95 -6.58
N LEU A 68 7.19 0.95 -7.33
CA LEU A 68 6.81 -0.11 -8.26
C LEU A 68 7.45 0.01 -9.66
N LYS A 69 8.08 1.15 -10.00
CA LYS A 69 8.81 1.24 -11.26
C LYS A 69 10.06 0.36 -11.14
N PRO A 70 10.29 -0.58 -12.07
CA PRO A 70 11.56 -1.29 -12.08
C PRO A 70 12.65 -0.22 -12.22
N ALA A 71 13.54 -0.14 -11.23
CA ALA A 71 14.76 0.63 -11.37
C ALA A 71 15.42 0.13 -12.66
N GLY A 72 15.57 1.01 -13.65
CA GLY A 72 16.34 0.67 -14.83
C GLY A 72 17.74 0.27 -14.39
N GLY A 73 18.05 -1.03 -14.47
CA GLY A 73 19.33 -1.60 -14.08
C GLY A 73 19.47 -1.92 -12.59
N ASP A 74 19.32 -3.20 -12.26
CA ASP A 74 20.09 -3.93 -11.25
C ASP A 74 19.96 -3.56 -9.75
N ALA A 75 18.75 -3.30 -9.27
CA ALA A 75 18.48 -3.40 -7.83
C ALA A 75 17.12 -4.06 -7.57
N ALA A 76 17.13 -5.37 -7.34
CA ALA A 76 16.03 -6.03 -6.66
C ALA A 76 15.77 -5.30 -5.32
N PRO A 77 14.50 -5.11 -4.89
CA PRO A 77 14.24 -4.63 -3.54
C PRO A 77 14.77 -5.72 -2.61
N VAL A 78 15.91 -5.43 -1.98
CA VAL A 78 16.49 -6.26 -0.94
C VAL A 78 15.56 -6.22 0.27
N VAL A 79 14.54 -7.08 0.25
CA VAL A 79 14.02 -7.69 1.47
C VAL A 79 15.11 -8.64 1.97
N ASN A 80 16.18 -8.05 2.51
CA ASN A 80 17.21 -8.77 3.23
C ASN A 80 16.74 -8.93 4.69
N LEU A 81 15.75 -9.79 4.92
CA LEU A 81 15.60 -10.45 6.23
C LEU A 81 16.65 -11.55 6.32
N ARG A 82 17.93 -11.19 6.46
CA ARG A 82 18.99 -12.17 6.69
C ARG A 82 19.15 -12.45 8.19
N ARG A 83 19.05 -13.75 8.48
CA ARG A 83 19.65 -14.52 9.58
C ARG A 83 19.06 -14.36 10.98
N THR A 84 18.18 -15.29 11.32
CA THR A 84 18.30 -15.96 12.62
C THR A 84 19.26 -17.14 12.45
N VAL A 85 20.21 -17.23 13.37
CA VAL A 85 21.22 -18.28 13.51
C VAL A 85 20.57 -19.66 13.62
#